data_AF-A0A8J2UF14-F1
#
_entry.id   AF-A0A8J2UF14-F1
#
_cell.length_a   1.000
_cell.length_b   1.000
_cell.length_c   1.000
_cell.angle_alpha   90.00
_cell.angle_beta   90.00
_cell.angle_gamma   90.00
#
_symmetry.space_group_name_H-M   'P 1'
#
loop_
_entity.id
_entity.type
_entity.pdbx_description
1 polymer ?
#
loop_
_entity_poly.entity_id
_entity_poly.type
_entity_poly.pdbx_seq_one_letter_code
_entity_poly.pdbx_strand_id
1 'polypeptide(L)'
;MEPPSWSARFSRLRQLFWFFFLLTIGYMIWVRSYLAPLNSDEIVQFEIAKTAGKAQAIIDNWKQTGKYEQGVKSTYFAYIFMVLYTLAIALGCLFISACTGNEIMIKGGKGFAWLIILATACDVIENISLAHTIRGPVSQWNVTVAYNLARVKFSIVIVCILFMLVCALYWVISRLAGEKS
;
A
#
# COMPACT_ATOMS: atom_id res chain seq x y z
N MET A 1 -2.13 -38.69 9.06
CA MET A 1 -2.12 -37.48 9.90
C MET A 1 -2.98 -36.45 9.21
N GLU A 2 -4.15 -36.16 9.76
CA GLU A 2 -4.96 -35.04 9.26
C GLU A 2 -4.21 -33.73 9.54
N PRO A 3 -4.19 -32.78 8.59
CA PRO A 3 -3.62 -31.47 8.86
C PRO A 3 -4.37 -30.84 10.04
N PRO A 4 -3.70 -30.05 10.91
CA PRO A 4 -4.37 -29.39 12.02
C PRO A 4 -5.58 -28.61 11.49
N SER A 5 -6.77 -28.94 12.01
CA SER A 5 -8.04 -28.36 11.58
C SER A 5 -8.13 -26.94 12.12
N TRP A 6 -7.62 -25.99 11.33
CA TRP A 6 -7.78 -24.58 11.63
C TRP A 6 -9.25 -24.23 11.81
N SER A 7 -9.56 -23.40 12.81
CA SER A 7 -10.92 -22.88 12.98
C SER A 7 -11.43 -22.28 11.66
N ALA A 8 -12.73 -22.41 11.39
CA ALA A 8 -13.34 -21.90 10.16
C ALA A 8 -13.08 -20.40 9.94
N ARG A 9 -12.93 -19.63 11.04
CA ARG A 9 -12.56 -18.22 11.02
C ARG A 9 -11.13 -18.01 10.49
N PHE A 10 -10.17 -18.79 10.98
CA PHE A 10 -8.77 -18.69 10.55
C PHE A 10 -8.61 -19.09 9.08
N SER A 11 -9.28 -20.17 8.66
CA SER A 11 -9.30 -20.60 7.26
C SER A 11 -9.83 -19.52 6.31
N ARG A 12 -10.91 -18.82 6.69
CA ARG A 12 -11.43 -17.67 5.94
C ARG A 12 -10.46 -16.50 5.89
N LEU A 13 -9.84 -16.15 7.02
CA LEU A 13 -8.84 -15.06 7.09
C LEU A 13 -7.67 -15.32 6.13
N ARG A 14 -7.16 -16.55 6.11
CA ARG A 14 -6.10 -16.99 5.19
C ARG A 14 -6.52 -16.85 3.73
N GLN A 15 -7.72 -17.32 3.38
CA GLN A 15 -8.24 -17.25 2.01
C GLN A 15 -8.38 -15.79 1.55
N LEU A 16 -8.96 -14.93 2.39
CA LEU A 16 -9.12 -13.51 2.09
C LEU A 16 -7.77 -12.80 1.93
N PHE A 17 -6.81 -13.08 2.82
CA PHE A 17 -5.46 -12.53 2.69
C PHE A 17 -4.85 -12.88 1.32
N TRP A 18 -4.80 -14.17 0.96
CA TRP A 18 -4.22 -14.58 -0.32
C TRP A 18 -5.00 -14.05 -1.52
N PHE A 19 -6.33 -13.99 -1.44
CA PHE A 19 -7.16 -13.42 -2.48
C PHE A 19 -6.81 -11.94 -2.73
N PHE A 20 -6.83 -11.10 -1.69
CA PHE A 20 -6.51 -9.67 -1.85
C PHE A 20 -5.03 -9.43 -2.16
N PHE A 21 -4.12 -10.23 -1.62
CA PHE A 21 -2.69 -10.15 -1.95
C PHE A 21 -2.46 -10.42 -3.43
N LEU A 22 -2.95 -11.54 -3.96
CA LEU A 22 -2.81 -11.90 -5.36
C LEU A 22 -3.53 -10.91 -6.29
N LEU A 23 -4.71 -10.44 -5.88
CA LEU A 23 -5.44 -9.42 -6.61
C LEU A 23 -4.68 -8.09 -6.66
N THR A 24 -4.01 -7.69 -5.57
CA THR A 24 -3.15 -6.50 -5.53
C THR A 24 -1.97 -6.65 -6.49
N ILE A 25 -1.28 -7.80 -6.48
CA ILE A 25 -0.17 -8.05 -7.41
C ILE A 25 -0.63 -8.04 -8.87
N GLY A 26 -1.74 -8.74 -9.17
CA GLY A 26 -2.33 -8.74 -10.51
C GLY A 26 -2.72 -7.35 -10.98
N TYR A 27 -3.31 -6.55 -10.08
CA TYR A 27 -3.65 -5.16 -10.35
C TYR A 27 -2.41 -4.30 -10.65
N MET A 28 -1.33 -4.44 -9.86
CA MET A 28 -0.07 -3.72 -10.09
C MET A 28 0.53 -4.05 -11.46
N ILE A 29 0.55 -5.32 -11.85
CA ILE A 29 1.05 -5.77 -13.16
C ILE A 29 0.19 -5.17 -14.29
N TRP A 30 -1.13 -5.23 -14.14
CA TRP A 30 -2.06 -4.70 -15.13
C TRP A 30 -1.94 -3.17 -15.28
N VAL A 31 -1.98 -2.42 -14.17
CA VAL A 31 -1.83 -0.94 -14.19
C VAL A 31 -0.48 -0.53 -14.78
N ARG A 32 0.60 -1.25 -14.45
CA ARG A 32 1.93 -0.96 -15.00
C ARG A 32 1.96 -1.05 -16.52
N SER A 33 1.30 -2.06 -17.09
CA SER A 33 1.17 -2.22 -18.53
C SER A 33 0.24 -1.17 -19.13
N TYR A 34 -0.88 -0.87 -18.47
CA TYR A 34 -1.91 0.04 -18.97
C TYR A 34 -1.45 1.51 -18.98
N LEU A 35 -0.63 1.91 -18.00
CA LEU A 35 -0.10 3.27 -17.89
C LEU A 35 1.22 3.52 -18.62
N ALA A 36 1.80 2.51 -19.27
CA ALA A 36 2.98 2.72 -20.10
C ALA A 36 2.73 3.83 -21.15
N PRO A 37 3.69 4.75 -21.41
CA PRO A 37 5.10 4.70 -20.97
C PRO A 37 5.37 5.43 -19.64
N LEU A 38 4.35 5.83 -18.88
CA LEU A 38 4.55 6.40 -17.54
C LEU A 38 5.09 5.33 -16.59
N ASN A 39 6.19 5.62 -15.91
CA ASN A 39 6.77 4.71 -14.94
C ASN A 39 6.28 5.03 -13.51
N SER A 40 6.29 4.01 -12.65
CA SER A 40 5.84 4.16 -11.25
C SER A 40 6.73 5.11 -10.45
N ASP A 41 8.02 5.20 -10.75
CA ASP A 41 8.93 6.14 -10.10
C ASP A 41 8.60 7.60 -10.44
N GLU A 42 8.11 7.89 -11.65
CA GLU A 42 7.68 9.24 -12.03
C GLU A 42 6.47 9.69 -11.21
N ILE A 43 5.54 8.77 -10.94
CA ILE A 43 4.39 9.05 -10.07
C ILE A 43 4.90 9.33 -8.65
N VAL A 44 5.75 8.48 -8.09
CA VAL A 44 6.32 8.69 -6.75
C VAL A 44 7.08 10.01 -6.66
N GLN A 45 7.85 10.37 -7.69
CA GLN A 45 8.54 11.67 -7.77
C GLN A 45 7.57 12.86 -7.71
N PHE A 46 6.38 12.72 -8.32
CA PHE A 46 5.32 13.71 -8.23
C PHE A 46 4.73 13.81 -6.82
N GLU A 47 4.47 12.68 -6.16
CA GLU A 47 4.02 12.64 -4.75
C GLU A 47 5.01 13.34 -3.81
N ILE A 48 6.31 13.15 -4.04
CA ILE A 48 7.38 13.69 -3.21
C ILE A 48 7.97 15.02 -3.72
N ALA A 49 7.31 15.68 -4.69
CA ALA A 49 7.85 16.86 -5.37
C ALA A 49 8.16 18.04 -4.42
N LYS A 50 7.44 18.14 -3.29
CA LYS A 50 7.61 19.12 -2.18
C LYS A 50 7.40 20.60 -2.54
N THR A 51 7.66 21.01 -3.78
CA THR A 51 7.60 22.39 -4.26
C THR A 51 6.78 22.49 -5.54
N ALA A 52 6.02 23.58 -5.69
CA ALA A 52 5.23 23.86 -6.88
C ALA A 52 6.09 23.87 -8.15
N GLY A 53 7.29 24.47 -8.11
CA GLY A 53 8.19 24.50 -9.28
C GLY A 53 8.61 23.10 -9.75
N LYS A 54 8.92 22.18 -8.83
CA LYS A 54 9.23 20.78 -9.18
C LYS A 54 8.01 20.04 -9.71
N ALA A 55 6.85 20.21 -9.07
CA ALA A 55 5.61 19.59 -9.54
C ALA A 55 5.24 20.07 -10.96
N GLN A 56 5.38 21.38 -11.22
CA GLN A 56 5.17 21.95 -12.55
C GLN A 56 6.15 21.38 -13.58
N ALA A 57 7.44 21.29 -13.25
CA ALA A 57 8.44 20.72 -14.16
C ALA A 57 8.14 19.25 -14.52
N ILE A 58 7.64 18.45 -13.57
CA ILE A 58 7.20 17.07 -13.83
C ILE A 58 5.99 17.06 -14.78
N ILE A 59 4.99 17.89 -14.52
CA ILE A 59 3.79 17.99 -15.37
C ILE A 59 4.17 18.44 -16.79
N ASP A 60 5.06 19.42 -16.92
CA ASP A 60 5.51 19.94 -18.22
C ASP A 60 6.31 18.88 -18.97
N ASN A 61 7.17 18.12 -18.28
CA ASN A 61 7.85 16.98 -18.87
C ASN A 61 6.84 15.95 -19.40
N TRP A 62 5.82 15.58 -18.60
CA TRP A 62 4.78 14.66 -19.04
C TRP A 62 3.99 15.16 -20.24
N LYS A 63 3.74 16.47 -20.34
CA LYS A 63 3.11 17.06 -21.53
C LYS A 63 4.02 16.96 -22.75
N GLN A 64 5.31 17.27 -22.60
CA GLN A 64 6.29 17.20 -23.68
C GLN A 64 6.53 15.76 -24.18
N THR A 65 6.50 14.78 -23.28
CA THR A 65 6.73 13.36 -23.62
C THR A 65 5.44 12.58 -23.91
N GLY A 66 4.28 13.24 -23.97
CA GLY A 66 2.98 12.59 -24.22
C GLY A 66 2.51 11.63 -23.11
N LYS A 67 2.99 11.81 -21.88
CA LYS A 67 2.62 11.02 -20.68
C LYS A 67 1.54 11.67 -19.82
N TYR A 68 1.13 12.90 -20.13
CA TYR A 68 0.22 13.69 -19.28
C TYR A 68 -1.11 12.97 -19.01
N GLU A 69 -1.72 12.39 -20.04
CA GLU A 69 -2.98 11.64 -19.89
C GLU A 69 -2.82 10.40 -19.02
N GLN A 70 -1.67 9.71 -19.08
CA GLN A 70 -1.36 8.58 -18.22
C GLN A 70 -1.15 9.04 -16.78
N GLY A 71 -0.53 10.20 -16.56
CA GLY A 71 -0.41 10.81 -15.23
C GLY A 71 -1.76 11.21 -14.64
N VAL A 72 -2.67 11.71 -15.47
CA VAL A 72 -4.05 11.99 -15.03
C VAL A 72 -4.77 10.68 -14.70
N LYS A 73 -4.66 9.66 -15.56
CA LYS A 73 -5.26 8.34 -15.35
C LYS A 73 -4.72 7.65 -14.10
N SER A 74 -3.44 7.79 -13.78
CA SER A 74 -2.83 7.16 -12.61
C SER A 74 -3.50 7.59 -11.31
N THR A 75 -3.88 8.87 -11.18
CA THR A 75 -4.61 9.37 -10.00
C THR A 75 -5.97 8.68 -9.81
N TYR A 76 -6.64 8.24 -10.88
CA TYR A 76 -7.90 7.50 -10.75
C TYR A 76 -7.65 6.04 -10.36
N PHE A 77 -6.66 5.40 -10.98
CA PHE A 77 -6.34 4.00 -10.68
C PHE A 77 -5.81 3.81 -9.26
N ALA A 78 -5.17 4.84 -8.69
CA ALA A 78 -4.74 4.83 -7.30
C ALA A 78 -5.88 4.49 -6.32
N TYR A 79 -7.13 4.90 -6.59
CA TYR A 79 -8.27 4.59 -5.71
C TYR A 79 -8.63 3.11 -5.62
N ILE A 80 -8.43 2.35 -6.69
CA ILE A 80 -8.64 0.89 -6.65
C ILE A 80 -7.45 0.24 -5.95
N PHE A 81 -6.24 0.67 -6.30
CA PHE A 81 -5.01 0.18 -5.66
C PHE A 81 -5.06 0.33 -4.15
N MET A 82 -5.50 1.48 -3.64
CA MET A 82 -5.57 1.76 -2.21
C MET A 82 -6.50 0.81 -1.45
N VAL A 83 -7.65 0.45 -2.03
CA VAL A 83 -8.55 -0.53 -1.42
C VAL A 83 -7.89 -1.91 -1.38
N LEU A 84 -7.30 -2.33 -2.51
CA LEU A 84 -6.68 -3.65 -2.63
C LEU A 84 -5.50 -3.82 -1.69
N TYR A 85 -4.53 -2.90 -1.70
CA TYR A 85 -3.35 -3.02 -0.86
C TYR A 85 -3.70 -2.86 0.63
N THR A 86 -4.65 -1.99 0.98
CA THR A 86 -5.07 -1.80 2.38
C THR A 86 -5.64 -3.10 2.93
N LEU A 87 -6.52 -3.76 2.16
CA LEU A 87 -7.09 -5.05 2.55
C LEU A 87 -6.02 -6.14 2.62
N ALA A 88 -5.11 -6.20 1.64
CA ALA A 88 -4.02 -7.17 1.63
C ALA A 88 -3.11 -7.03 2.87
N ILE A 89 -2.69 -5.81 3.20
CA ILE A 89 -1.81 -5.54 4.35
C ILE A 89 -2.56 -5.73 5.67
N ALA A 90 -3.79 -5.24 5.82
CA ALA A 90 -4.58 -5.42 7.04
C ALA A 90 -4.84 -6.90 7.34
N LEU A 91 -5.28 -7.66 6.33
CA LEU A 91 -5.49 -9.10 6.46
C LEU A 91 -4.18 -9.84 6.68
N GLY A 92 -3.07 -9.41 6.06
CA GLY A 92 -1.73 -9.95 6.29
C GLY A 92 -1.26 -9.76 7.72
N CYS A 93 -1.45 -8.58 8.30
CA CYS A 93 -1.13 -8.29 9.70
C CYS A 93 -1.94 -9.21 10.64
N LEU A 94 -3.22 -9.43 10.38
CA LEU A 94 -4.07 -10.32 11.19
C LEU A 94 -3.71 -11.81 11.00
N PHE A 95 -3.49 -12.24 9.76
CA PHE A 95 -3.24 -13.64 9.42
C PHE A 95 -1.86 -14.10 9.90
N ILE A 96 -0.81 -13.37 9.51
CA ILE A 96 0.58 -13.78 9.78
C ILE A 96 0.88 -13.68 11.27
N SER A 97 0.37 -12.67 11.98
CA SER A 97 0.51 -12.62 13.44
C SER A 97 -0.22 -13.76 14.14
N ALA A 98 -1.39 -14.17 13.65
CA ALA A 98 -2.11 -15.32 14.19
C ALA A 98 -1.38 -16.65 13.97
N CYS A 99 -0.59 -16.79 12.90
CA CYS A 99 0.28 -17.96 12.70
C CYS A 99 1.34 -18.12 13.80
N THR A 100 1.72 -17.05 14.50
CA THR A 100 2.80 -17.08 15.50
C THR A 100 2.41 -17.77 16.81
N GLY A 101 1.11 -17.88 17.12
CA GLY A 101 0.62 -18.32 18.43
C GLY A 101 0.94 -17.36 19.58
N ASN A 102 1.72 -16.31 19.36
CA ASN A 102 2.17 -15.36 20.39
C ASN A 102 1.13 -14.25 20.61
N GLU A 103 0.61 -14.11 21.83
CA GLU A 103 -0.44 -13.14 22.13
C GLU A 103 -0.05 -11.68 21.85
N ILE A 104 1.22 -11.31 22.08
CA ILE A 104 1.71 -9.95 21.87
C ILE A 104 1.68 -9.64 20.38
N MET A 105 2.18 -10.57 19.55
CA MET A 105 2.16 -10.42 18.09
C MET A 105 0.73 -10.37 17.56
N ILE A 106 -0.17 -11.23 18.06
CA ILE A 106 -1.59 -11.23 17.67
C ILE A 106 -2.29 -9.91 18.02
N LYS A 107 -2.04 -9.35 19.21
CA LYS A 107 -2.55 -8.03 19.60
C LYS A 107 -1.96 -6.93 18.70
N GLY A 108 -0.66 -7.02 18.42
CA GLY A 108 0.03 -6.14 17.48
C GLY A 108 -0.60 -6.16 16.08
N GLY A 109 -0.92 -7.34 15.55
CA GLY A 109 -1.54 -7.48 14.24
C GLY A 109 -2.89 -6.76 14.11
N LYS A 110 -3.69 -6.73 15.17
CA LYS A 110 -4.93 -5.92 15.21
C LYS A 110 -4.62 -4.43 15.19
N GLY A 111 -3.59 -3.98 15.93
CA GLY A 111 -3.15 -2.59 15.92
C GLY A 111 -2.67 -2.14 14.54
N PHE A 112 -1.80 -2.92 13.90
CA PHE A 112 -1.30 -2.61 12.56
C PHE A 112 -2.38 -2.67 11.47
N ALA A 113 -3.38 -3.56 11.62
CA ALA A 113 -4.55 -3.58 10.73
C ALA A 113 -5.40 -2.31 10.82
N TRP A 114 -5.47 -1.65 11.99
CA TRP A 114 -6.08 -0.32 12.10
C TRP A 114 -5.15 0.80 11.61
N LEU A 115 -3.84 0.67 11.86
CA LEU A 115 -2.86 1.66 11.44
C LEU A 115 -2.83 1.81 9.91
N ILE A 116 -2.95 0.72 9.15
CA ILE A 116 -2.97 0.81 7.68
C ILE A 116 -4.22 1.54 7.16
N ILE A 117 -5.36 1.47 7.85
CA ILE A 117 -6.57 2.23 7.49
C ILE A 117 -6.32 3.75 7.63
N LEU A 118 -5.53 4.16 8.63
CA LEU A 118 -5.11 5.56 8.76
C LEU A 118 -4.23 5.98 7.57
N ALA A 119 -3.32 5.11 7.10
CA ALA A 119 -2.54 5.39 5.90
C ALA A 119 -3.42 5.55 4.65
N THR A 120 -4.48 4.74 4.51
CA THR A 120 -5.46 4.88 3.42
C THR A 120 -6.14 6.24 3.45
N ALA A 121 -6.50 6.75 4.63
CA ALA A 121 -7.09 8.09 4.75
C ALA A 121 -6.11 9.19 4.29
N CYS A 122 -4.82 9.05 4.64
CA CYS A 122 -3.78 9.92 4.10
C CYS A 122 -3.66 9.81 2.58
N ASP A 123 -3.73 8.60 2.03
CA ASP A 123 -3.66 8.31 0.59
C ASP A 123 -4.80 8.98 -0.18
N VAL A 124 -6.03 8.96 0.35
CA VAL A 124 -7.18 9.64 -0.27
C VAL A 124 -6.95 11.15 -0.39
N ILE A 125 -6.56 11.81 0.70
CA ILE A 125 -6.39 13.27 0.73
C ILE A 125 -5.19 13.69 -0.15
N GLU A 126 -4.13 12.88 -0.12
CA GLU A 126 -2.95 13.06 -0.94
C GLU A 126 -3.30 12.97 -2.44
N ASN A 127 -4.00 11.92 -2.84
CA ASN A 127 -4.37 11.71 -4.23
C ASN A 127 -5.40 12.73 -4.75
N ILE A 128 -6.28 13.27 -3.88
CA ILE A 128 -7.11 14.45 -4.20
C ILE A 128 -6.23 15.67 -4.49
N SER A 129 -5.22 15.91 -3.66
CA SER A 129 -4.30 17.03 -3.82
C SER A 129 -3.47 16.91 -5.11
N LEU A 130 -3.02 15.70 -5.46
CA LEU A 130 -2.36 15.43 -6.73
C LEU A 130 -3.30 15.67 -7.93
N ALA A 131 -4.54 15.17 -7.86
CA ALA A 131 -5.52 15.34 -8.93
C ALA A 131 -5.83 16.82 -9.19
N HIS A 132 -5.91 17.65 -8.14
CA HIS A 132 -6.02 19.10 -8.29
C HIS A 132 -4.75 19.73 -8.89
N THR A 133 -3.58 19.27 -8.47
CA THR A 133 -2.29 19.79 -8.95
C THR A 133 -2.07 19.49 -10.43
N ILE A 134 -2.43 18.30 -10.90
CA ILE A 134 -2.19 17.90 -12.29
C ILE A 134 -3.18 18.52 -13.27
N ARG A 135 -4.45 18.71 -12.88
CA ARG A 135 -5.52 19.23 -13.77
C ARG A 135 -5.75 20.73 -13.66
N GLY A 136 -5.34 21.34 -12.57
CA GLY A 136 -5.56 22.75 -12.27
C GLY A 136 -4.25 23.54 -12.15
N PRO A 137 -4.33 24.78 -11.63
CA PRO A 137 -3.15 25.56 -11.30
C PRO A 137 -2.31 24.85 -10.23
N VAL A 138 -1.01 24.73 -10.47
CA VAL A 138 -0.07 24.13 -9.52
C VAL A 138 0.10 25.07 -8.33
N SER A 139 -0.49 24.71 -7.19
CA SER A 139 -0.41 25.48 -5.95
C SER A 139 0.60 24.86 -4.98
N GLN A 140 1.38 25.70 -4.28
CA GLN A 140 2.31 25.24 -3.26
C GLN A 140 1.59 24.52 -2.11
N TRP A 141 0.35 24.92 -1.80
CA TRP A 141 -0.48 24.29 -0.77
C TRP A 141 -0.75 22.81 -1.10
N ASN A 142 -1.31 22.52 -2.28
CA ASN A 142 -1.67 21.16 -2.67
C ASN A 142 -0.43 20.25 -2.72
N VAL A 143 0.69 20.75 -3.26
CA VAL A 143 1.94 19.98 -3.34
C VAL A 143 2.51 19.69 -1.95
N THR A 144 2.41 20.64 -1.01
CA THR A 144 2.91 20.44 0.36
C THR A 144 2.05 19.45 1.14
N VAL A 145 0.72 19.53 0.97
CA VAL A 145 -0.23 18.57 1.56
C VAL A 145 0.06 17.17 1.03
N ALA A 146 0.18 17.02 -0.29
CA ALA A 146 0.49 15.74 -0.92
C ALA A 146 1.82 15.16 -0.39
N TYR A 147 2.88 15.97 -0.37
CA TYR A 147 4.21 15.57 0.13
C TYR A 147 4.19 15.07 1.58
N ASN A 148 3.53 15.80 2.47
CA ASN A 148 3.49 15.44 3.89
C ASN A 148 2.70 14.15 4.12
N LEU A 149 1.56 14.01 3.45
CA LEU A 149 0.72 12.81 3.54
C LEU A 149 1.39 11.59 2.89
N ALA A 150 2.07 11.76 1.76
CA ALA A 150 2.86 10.72 1.12
C ALA A 150 3.95 10.18 2.07
N ARG A 151 4.65 11.06 2.78
CA ARG A 151 5.64 10.64 3.79
C ARG A 151 5.03 9.85 4.94
N VAL A 152 3.89 10.31 5.45
CA VAL A 152 3.19 9.62 6.55
C VAL A 152 2.67 8.25 6.08
N LYS A 153 2.00 8.18 4.93
CA LYS A 153 1.44 6.92 4.39
C LYS A 153 2.55 5.91 4.12
N PHE A 154 3.66 6.31 3.46
CA PHE A 154 4.77 5.40 3.20
C PHE A 154 5.43 4.89 4.48
N SER A 155 5.59 5.75 5.48
CA SER A 155 6.14 5.34 6.79
C SER A 155 5.26 4.27 7.45
N ILE A 156 3.95 4.45 7.45
CA ILE A 156 3.01 3.47 8.00
C ILE A 156 3.05 2.16 7.21
N VAL A 157 2.98 2.23 5.88
CA VAL A 157 3.02 1.04 5.01
C VAL A 157 4.29 0.22 5.26
N ILE A 158 5.45 0.88 5.32
CA ILE A 158 6.73 0.23 5.61
C ILE A 158 6.70 -0.48 6.97
N VAL A 159 6.24 0.19 8.03
CA VAL A 159 6.18 -0.40 9.37
C VAL A 159 5.22 -1.60 9.40
N CYS A 160 4.06 -1.54 8.74
CA CYS A 160 3.14 -2.68 8.65
C CYS A 160 3.78 -3.88 7.92
N ILE A 161 4.50 -3.63 6.82
CA ILE A 161 5.22 -4.68 6.09
C ILE A 161 6.34 -5.28 6.96
N LEU A 162 7.13 -4.44 7.64
CA LEU A 162 8.18 -4.92 8.56
C LEU A 162 7.60 -5.77 9.69
N PHE A 163 6.46 -5.36 10.26
CA PHE A 163 5.75 -6.14 11.27
C PHE A 163 5.33 -7.52 10.74
N MET A 164 4.76 -7.58 9.53
CA MET A 164 4.42 -8.85 8.87
C MET A 164 5.65 -9.73 8.67
N LEU A 165 6.78 -9.16 8.24
CA LEU A 165 8.03 -9.89 8.06
C LEU A 165 8.56 -10.46 9.38
N VAL A 166 8.53 -9.67 10.46
CA VAL A 166 8.94 -10.14 11.80
C VAL A 166 8.06 -11.29 12.27
N CYS A 167 6.73 -11.21 12.10
CA CYS A 167 5.82 -12.31 12.44
C CYS A 167 6.08 -13.56 11.58
N ALA A 168 6.32 -13.38 10.28
CA ALA A 168 6.63 -14.50 9.39
C ALA A 168 7.94 -15.20 9.76
N LEU A 169 8.99 -14.42 10.06
CA LEU A 169 10.28 -14.94 10.51
C LEU A 169 10.16 -15.71 11.82
N TYR A 170 9.47 -15.12 12.81
CA TYR A 170 9.20 -15.80 14.08
C TYR A 170 8.50 -17.14 13.86
N TRP A 171 7.44 -17.15 13.05
CA TRP A 171 6.68 -18.36 12.75
C TRP A 171 7.54 -19.45 12.08
N VAL A 172 8.39 -19.08 11.11
CA VAL A 172 9.30 -20.02 10.44
C VAL A 172 10.33 -20.57 11.44
N ILE A 173 10.93 -19.72 12.27
CA ILE A 173 11.93 -20.13 13.27
C ILE A 173 11.33 -21.09 14.29
N SER A 174 10.18 -20.77 14.89
CA SER A 174 9.50 -21.65 15.85
C SER A 174 9.16 -23.02 15.25
N ARG A 175 8.76 -23.06 13.96
CA ARG A 175 8.54 -24.33 13.26
C ARG A 175 9.81 -25.14 13.07
N LEU A 176 10.92 -24.51 12.70
CA LEU A 176 12.21 -25.19 12.53
C LEU A 176 12.78 -25.67 13.87
N ALA A 177 12.53 -24.95 14.95
CA ALA A 177 12.93 -25.31 16.31
C ALA A 177 12.10 -26.47 16.92
N GLY A 178 11.04 -26.92 16.24
CA GLY A 178 10.15 -27.98 16.73
C GLY A 178 9.19 -27.54 17.84
N GLU A 179 9.08 -26.23 18.08
CA GLU A 179 8.06 -25.70 18.98
C GLU A 179 6.68 -25.89 18.32
N LYS A 180 5.81 -26.68 18.97
CA LYS A 180 4.42 -26.82 18.52
C LYS A 180 3.68 -25.50 18.78
N SER A 181 3.56 -24.69 17.74
CA SER A 181 2.60 -23.57 17.66
C SER A 181 1.16 -24.05 17.60
#